data_AF-A0A523Z424-F1
#
_entry.id   AF-A0A523Z424-F1
#
_cell.length_a   1.000
_cell.length_b   1.000
_cell.length_c   1.000
_cell.angle_alpha   90.00
_cell.angle_beta   90.00
_cell.angle_gamma   90.00
#
_symmetry.space_group_name_H-M   'P 1'
#
loop_
_entity.id
_entity.type
_entity.pdbx_description
1 polymer ?
#
loop_
_entity_poly.entity_id
_entity_poly.type
_entity_poly.pdbx_seq_one_letter_code
_entity_poly.pdbx_strand_id
1 'polypeptide(L)'
;MTQAEMRDDFSLKTKELLAKRVANRCSNPGCRQLTSGPQEDPTKVVNIGVAAHITAASTDGPRFDPSLKPDQRRSVKNGIWLCQSCAKLVDNDAIRYGADVLCQWKGQTERSAAQELEYRRSIDIDSDQVFVELERIMSDLLAEMRKDLSENPLSREFVVLKKGWSYWASGHELVYYFEDHPQLGNKLRILLNHGLIRDVTHTNVSRYVISEKFAEYLGAYGG
;
A
#
# COMPACT_ATOMS: atom_id res chain seq x y z
N MET A 1 -17.73 -2.44 44.98
CA MET A 1 -17.20 -3.53 44.14
C MET A 1 -17.57 -3.21 42.70
N THR A 2 -16.69 -2.55 41.97
CA THR A 2 -16.94 -2.18 40.56
C THR A 2 -16.73 -3.43 39.71
N GLN A 3 -17.77 -3.87 38.99
CA GLN A 3 -17.61 -4.88 37.95
C GLN A 3 -16.60 -4.33 36.96
N ALA A 4 -15.45 -5.00 36.82
CA ALA A 4 -14.57 -4.77 35.69
C ALA A 4 -15.38 -5.09 34.44
N GLU A 5 -15.83 -4.06 33.71
CA GLU A 5 -16.53 -4.25 32.45
C GLU A 5 -15.67 -5.14 31.55
N MET A 6 -16.25 -6.27 31.17
CA MET A 6 -15.54 -7.36 30.51
C MET A 6 -15.22 -6.93 29.08
N ARG A 7 -14.07 -6.30 28.88
CA ARG A 7 -13.60 -5.86 27.56
C ARG A 7 -13.64 -7.04 26.58
N ASP A 8 -14.27 -6.84 25.44
CA ASP A 8 -14.43 -7.87 24.41
C ASP A 8 -13.15 -8.09 23.60
N ASP A 9 -12.11 -8.56 24.28
CA ASP A 9 -10.80 -8.78 23.71
C ASP A 9 -10.74 -10.00 22.78
N PHE A 10 -9.90 -9.89 21.76
CA PHE A 10 -9.63 -10.99 20.84
C PHE A 10 -8.95 -12.16 21.55
N SER A 11 -9.42 -13.38 21.28
CA SER A 11 -8.70 -14.60 21.67
C SER A 11 -7.34 -14.68 20.98
N LEU A 12 -6.40 -15.43 21.56
CA LEU A 12 -5.07 -15.65 20.98
C LEU A 12 -5.16 -16.17 19.53
N LYS A 13 -6.05 -17.13 19.29
CA LYS A 13 -6.36 -17.69 17.96
C LYS A 13 -6.77 -16.60 16.96
N THR A 14 -7.57 -15.62 17.40
CA THR A 14 -8.02 -14.51 16.54
C THR A 14 -6.87 -13.54 16.25
N LYS A 15 -6.04 -13.24 17.26
CA LYS A 15 -4.85 -12.39 17.09
C LYS A 15 -3.87 -13.00 16.08
N GLU A 16 -3.57 -14.29 16.21
CA GLU A 16 -2.73 -15.02 15.26
C GLU A 16 -3.31 -15.05 13.85
N LEU A 17 -4.62 -15.27 13.73
CA LEU A 17 -5.29 -15.27 12.44
C LEU A 17 -5.18 -13.90 11.76
N LEU A 18 -5.42 -12.81 12.49
CA LEU A 18 -5.26 -11.45 11.98
C LEU A 18 -3.83 -11.18 11.51
N ALA A 19 -2.83 -11.58 12.28
CA ALA A 19 -1.42 -11.42 11.92
C ALA A 19 -1.05 -12.22 10.66
N LYS A 20 -1.42 -13.51 10.60
CA LYS A 20 -1.11 -14.41 9.49
C LYS A 20 -1.78 -13.99 8.18
N ARG A 21 -3.01 -13.46 8.23
CA ARG A 21 -3.75 -12.97 7.05
C ARG A 21 -3.05 -11.83 6.31
N VAL A 22 -2.17 -11.09 6.98
CA VAL A 22 -1.41 -9.99 6.38
C VAL A 22 0.10 -10.25 6.42
N ALA A 23 0.51 -11.52 6.50
CA ALA A 23 1.91 -11.96 6.54
C ALA A 23 2.75 -11.28 7.65
N ASN A 24 2.16 -11.06 8.82
CA ASN A 24 2.78 -10.36 9.95
C ASN A 24 3.30 -8.95 9.59
N ARG A 25 2.58 -8.23 8.73
CA ARG A 25 2.87 -6.84 8.39
C ARG A 25 1.78 -5.90 8.89
N CYS A 26 2.17 -4.68 9.27
CA CYS A 26 1.23 -3.65 9.66
C CYS A 26 0.19 -3.39 8.54
N SER A 27 -1.09 -3.30 8.90
CA SER A 27 -2.17 -3.07 7.93
C SER A 27 -2.33 -1.61 7.53
N ASN A 28 -1.63 -0.66 8.16
CA ASN A 28 -1.57 0.71 7.67
C ASN A 28 -0.83 0.73 6.31
N PRO A 29 -1.47 1.17 5.21
CA PRO A 29 -0.88 1.18 3.87
C PRO A 29 0.41 1.99 3.76
N GLY A 30 0.53 3.08 4.53
CA GLY A 30 1.74 3.91 4.56
C GLY A 30 2.87 3.35 5.42
N CYS A 31 2.63 2.25 6.15
CA CYS A 31 3.61 1.67 7.07
C CYS A 31 4.12 0.30 6.61
N ARG A 32 3.26 -0.72 6.47
CA ARG A 32 3.57 -2.09 6.01
C ARG A 32 4.78 -2.80 6.67
N GLN A 33 5.31 -2.27 7.77
CA GLN A 33 6.49 -2.82 8.44
C GLN A 33 6.23 -4.24 8.96
N LEU A 34 7.29 -5.05 8.98
CA LEU A 34 7.26 -6.36 9.65
C LEU A 34 6.97 -6.14 11.13
N THR A 35 6.08 -6.96 11.69
CA THR A 35 5.71 -6.87 13.10
C THR A 35 6.27 -8.01 13.93
N SER A 36 6.91 -9.00 13.31
CA SER A 36 7.57 -10.09 14.03
C SER A 36 8.92 -10.42 13.40
N GLY A 37 9.86 -10.85 14.24
CA GLY A 37 11.22 -11.21 13.85
C GLY A 37 11.90 -12.08 14.92
N PRO A 38 13.13 -12.54 14.67
CA PRO A 38 13.86 -13.37 15.63
C PRO A 38 14.23 -12.57 16.88
N GLN A 39 14.33 -13.26 18.01
CA GLN A 39 15.03 -12.79 19.21
C GLN A 39 16.39 -13.52 19.30
N GLU A 40 17.33 -13.00 20.10
CA GLU A 40 18.61 -13.70 20.38
C GLU A 40 18.40 -15.10 20.97
N ASP A 41 17.35 -15.27 21.78
CA ASP A 41 16.91 -16.59 22.23
C ASP A 41 16.24 -17.32 21.05
N PRO A 42 16.81 -18.43 20.56
CA PRO A 42 16.31 -19.15 19.37
C PRO A 42 14.93 -19.78 19.59
N THR A 43 14.42 -19.82 20.82
CA THR A 43 13.06 -20.31 21.14
C THR A 43 11.99 -19.23 21.15
N LYS A 44 12.37 -17.97 20.90
CA LYS A 44 11.49 -16.79 21.02
C LYS A 44 11.49 -15.92 19.77
N VAL A 45 10.46 -15.08 19.70
CA VAL A 45 10.28 -14.09 18.65
C VAL A 45 10.07 -12.71 19.28
N VAL A 46 10.59 -11.68 18.62
CA VAL A 46 10.18 -10.30 18.87
C VAL A 46 8.85 -10.06 18.15
N ASN A 47 7.90 -9.42 18.82
CA ASN A 47 6.62 -9.04 18.24
C ASN A 47 6.25 -7.60 18.66
N ILE A 48 6.07 -6.73 17.66
CA ILE A 48 5.63 -5.34 17.81
C ILE A 48 4.23 -5.11 17.21
N GLY A 49 3.54 -6.18 16.82
CA GLY A 49 2.21 -6.18 16.25
C GLY A 49 1.13 -6.44 17.29
N VAL A 50 -0.04 -5.84 17.07
CA VAL A 50 -1.22 -5.96 17.91
C VAL A 50 -2.47 -6.10 17.05
N ALA A 51 -3.44 -6.87 17.54
CA ALA A 51 -4.78 -6.89 16.98
C ALA A 51 -5.56 -5.70 17.55
N ALA A 52 -5.84 -4.72 16.71
CA ALA A 52 -6.67 -3.58 17.05
C ALA A 52 -8.12 -3.83 16.63
N HIS A 53 -9.06 -3.28 17.40
CA HIS A 53 -10.47 -3.31 17.06
C HIS A 53 -10.81 -2.18 16.08
N ILE A 54 -11.55 -2.49 15.03
CA ILE A 54 -12.08 -1.49 14.09
C ILE A 54 -13.16 -0.65 14.79
N THR A 55 -14.12 -1.32 15.43
CA THR A 55 -15.07 -0.72 16.39
C THR A 55 -14.78 -1.24 17.79
N ALA A 56 -14.83 -0.37 18.81
CA ALA A 56 -14.33 -0.71 20.14
C ALA A 56 -14.94 -1.97 20.80
N ALA A 57 -14.08 -2.59 21.62
CA ALA A 57 -14.38 -3.73 22.48
C ALA A 57 -15.21 -3.39 23.74
N SER A 58 -15.39 -2.10 24.02
CA SER A 58 -16.12 -1.57 25.18
C SER A 58 -16.81 -0.26 24.80
N THR A 59 -17.86 0.08 25.53
CA THR A 59 -18.70 1.28 25.35
C THR A 59 -17.90 2.58 25.29
N ASP A 60 -16.85 2.68 26.11
CA ASP A 60 -16.02 3.89 26.21
C ASP A 60 -14.88 3.95 25.18
N GLY A 61 -14.76 2.94 24.32
CA GLY A 61 -13.67 2.88 23.35
C GLY A 61 -13.92 3.63 22.04
N PRO A 62 -12.87 3.91 21.25
CA PRO A 62 -13.00 4.57 19.96
C PRO A 62 -13.92 3.83 18.99
N ARG A 63 -14.77 4.58 18.27
CA ARG A 63 -15.67 4.04 17.24
C ARG A 63 -16.60 2.92 17.76
N PHE A 64 -17.00 2.97 19.03
CA PHE A 64 -17.93 1.98 19.58
C PHE A 64 -19.25 1.95 18.80
N ASP A 65 -19.65 0.75 18.36
CA ASP A 65 -20.93 0.52 17.71
C ASP A 65 -21.84 -0.28 18.67
N PRO A 66 -22.93 0.32 19.22
CA PRO A 66 -23.84 -0.37 20.14
C PRO A 66 -24.62 -1.52 19.48
N SER A 67 -24.72 -1.56 18.16
CA SER A 67 -25.45 -2.61 17.44
C SER A 67 -24.72 -3.97 17.43
N LEU A 68 -23.41 -3.97 17.71
CA LEU A 68 -22.59 -5.18 17.70
C LEU A 68 -22.71 -5.96 19.02
N LYS A 69 -22.98 -7.26 18.89
CA LYS A 69 -22.92 -8.24 19.98
C LYS A 69 -21.47 -8.56 20.36
N PRO A 70 -21.21 -9.05 21.59
CA PRO A 70 -19.87 -9.43 22.04
C PRO A 70 -19.10 -10.34 21.06
N ASP A 71 -19.76 -11.37 20.52
CA ASP A 71 -19.14 -12.28 19.54
C ASP A 71 -18.76 -11.58 18.22
N GLN A 72 -19.50 -10.55 17.83
CA GLN A 72 -19.19 -9.75 16.64
C GLN A 72 -18.02 -8.80 16.93
N ARG A 73 -17.95 -8.21 18.12
CA ARG A 73 -16.82 -7.36 18.55
C ARG A 73 -15.51 -8.14 18.61
N ARG A 74 -15.56 -9.39 19.07
CA ARG A 74 -14.42 -10.32 19.15
C ARG A 74 -14.11 -11.04 17.83
N SER A 75 -14.89 -10.79 16.78
CA SER A 75 -14.71 -11.47 15.48
C SER A 75 -13.49 -10.93 14.73
N VAL A 76 -12.83 -11.81 13.97
CA VAL A 76 -11.79 -11.44 12.99
C VAL A 76 -12.26 -10.37 11.99
N LYS A 77 -13.57 -10.27 11.75
CA LYS A 77 -14.17 -9.24 10.89
C LYS A 77 -14.04 -7.83 11.47
N ASN A 78 -14.08 -7.70 12.79
CA ASN A 78 -13.91 -6.44 13.51
C ASN A 78 -12.43 -6.17 13.89
N GLY A 79 -11.51 -7.01 13.44
CA GLY A 79 -10.08 -6.92 13.78
C GLY A 79 -9.20 -6.47 12.63
N ILE A 80 -8.20 -5.66 12.94
CA ILE A 80 -7.12 -5.27 12.03
C ILE A 80 -5.76 -5.48 12.72
N TRP A 81 -4.76 -5.97 11.99
CA TRP A 81 -3.42 -6.17 12.53
C TRP A 81 -2.54 -4.93 12.26
N LEU A 82 -2.03 -4.29 13.31
CA LEU A 82 -1.22 -3.06 13.22
C LEU A 82 0.05 -3.21 14.05
N CYS A 83 1.11 -2.44 13.76
CA CYS A 83 2.18 -2.26 14.73
C CYS A 83 1.67 -1.41 15.91
N GLN A 84 2.33 -1.50 17.07
CA GLN A 84 1.97 -0.75 18.28
C GLN A 84 1.82 0.76 18.01
N SER A 85 2.72 1.36 17.22
CA SER A 85 2.66 2.79 16.89
C SER A 85 1.43 3.15 16.05
N CYS A 86 1.10 2.35 15.03
CA CYS A 86 -0.08 2.60 14.19
C CYS A 86 -1.38 2.31 14.95
N ALA A 87 -1.40 1.32 15.85
CA ALA A 87 -2.56 1.07 16.70
C ALA A 87 -2.86 2.27 17.60
N LYS A 88 -1.83 2.83 18.25
CA LYS A 88 -1.99 4.05 19.06
C LYS A 88 -2.42 5.27 18.23
N LEU A 89 -1.88 5.42 17.02
CA LEU A 89 -2.24 6.50 16.10
C LEU A 89 -3.74 6.49 15.76
N VAL A 90 -4.28 5.33 15.38
CA VAL A 90 -5.69 5.24 14.94
C VAL A 90 -6.67 5.37 16.10
N ASP A 91 -6.27 4.98 17.31
CA ASP A 91 -7.12 5.15 18.50
C ASP A 91 -7.13 6.59 19.00
N ASN A 92 -6.00 7.32 18.90
CA ASN A 92 -5.91 8.71 19.34
C ASN A 92 -6.63 9.71 18.41
N ASP A 93 -6.83 9.36 17.14
CA ASP A 93 -7.51 10.22 16.15
C ASP A 93 -8.62 9.44 15.44
N ALA A 94 -9.64 9.06 16.20
CA ALA A 94 -10.77 8.27 15.72
C ALA A 94 -11.65 8.99 14.67
N ILE A 95 -11.55 10.33 14.60
CA ILE A 95 -12.22 11.15 13.58
C ILE A 95 -11.54 10.95 12.23
N ARG A 96 -10.20 11.06 12.19
CA ARG A 96 -9.43 10.85 10.97
C ARG A 96 -9.38 9.38 10.55
N TYR A 97 -9.30 8.48 11.52
CA TYR A 97 -9.22 7.03 11.30
C TYR A 97 -10.52 6.35 11.73
N GLY A 98 -11.58 6.66 10.98
CA GLY A 98 -12.90 6.06 11.13
C GLY A 98 -12.94 4.56 10.85
N ALA A 99 -14.06 3.91 11.21
CA ALA A 99 -14.23 2.47 11.02
C ALA A 99 -14.18 2.07 9.53
N ASP A 100 -14.67 2.93 8.65
CA ASP A 100 -14.62 2.79 7.19
C ASP A 100 -13.16 2.79 6.68
N VAL A 101 -12.32 3.71 7.15
CA VAL A 101 -10.90 3.79 6.82
C VAL A 101 -10.17 2.51 7.24
N LEU A 102 -10.40 2.03 8.47
CA LEU A 102 -9.77 0.81 8.96
C LEU A 102 -10.26 -0.45 8.22
N CYS A 103 -11.54 -0.49 7.84
CA CYS A 103 -12.08 -1.54 6.96
C CYS A 103 -11.39 -1.53 5.58
N GLN A 104 -11.18 -0.36 4.99
CA GLN A 104 -10.45 -0.21 3.73
C GLN A 104 -9.00 -0.68 3.86
N TRP A 105 -8.29 -0.27 4.91
CA TRP A 105 -6.92 -0.69 5.19
C TRP A 105 -6.80 -2.21 5.30
N LYS A 106 -7.67 -2.83 6.11
CA LYS A 106 -7.75 -4.30 6.24
C LYS A 106 -7.95 -4.97 4.88
N GLY A 107 -8.94 -4.52 4.10
CA GLY A 107 -9.22 -5.12 2.80
C GLY A 107 -8.11 -4.91 1.78
N GLN A 108 -7.41 -3.79 1.80
CA GLN A 108 -6.26 -3.53 0.94
C GLN A 108 -5.09 -4.45 1.29
N THR A 109 -4.73 -4.57 2.57
CA THR A 109 -3.56 -5.34 2.98
C THR A 109 -3.75 -6.85 2.90
N GLU A 110 -4.97 -7.36 3.14
CA GLU A 110 -5.29 -8.75 2.88
C GLU A 110 -5.22 -9.08 1.37
N ARG A 111 -5.67 -8.18 0.49
CA ARG A 111 -5.51 -8.34 -0.96
C ARG A 111 -4.04 -8.31 -1.38
N SER A 112 -3.25 -7.37 -0.86
CA SER A 112 -1.81 -7.31 -1.15
C SER A 112 -1.09 -8.57 -0.66
N ALA A 113 -1.43 -9.08 0.53
CA ALA A 113 -0.84 -10.32 1.04
C ALA A 113 -1.22 -11.54 0.18
N ALA A 114 -2.46 -11.62 -0.31
CA ALA A 114 -2.87 -12.66 -1.26
C ALA A 114 -2.09 -12.57 -2.57
N GLN A 115 -1.94 -11.36 -3.13
CA GLN A 115 -1.14 -11.13 -4.34
C GLN A 115 0.33 -11.52 -4.13
N GLU A 116 0.95 -11.16 -3.01
CA GLU A 116 2.34 -11.53 -2.69
C GLU A 116 2.53 -13.07 -2.58
N LEU A 117 1.48 -13.82 -2.25
CA LEU A 117 1.49 -15.28 -2.19
C LEU A 117 1.21 -15.94 -3.55
N GLU A 118 0.22 -15.45 -4.28
CA GLU A 118 -0.21 -15.96 -5.60
C GLU A 118 0.84 -15.66 -6.67
N TYR A 119 1.38 -14.44 -6.63
CA TYR A 119 2.48 -14.03 -7.46
C TYR A 119 3.73 -14.14 -6.61
N ARG A 120 4.46 -15.26 -6.75
CA ARG A 120 5.86 -15.28 -6.33
C ARG A 120 6.48 -14.03 -6.94
N ARG A 121 7.01 -13.12 -6.10
CA ARG A 121 8.11 -12.28 -6.55
C ARG A 121 9.06 -13.26 -7.20
N SER A 122 9.11 -13.22 -8.52
CA SER A 122 10.16 -13.85 -9.30
C SER A 122 11.44 -13.52 -8.54
N ILE A 123 12.01 -14.58 -7.95
CA ILE A 123 13.38 -14.63 -7.45
C ILE A 123 14.17 -13.81 -8.45
N ASP A 124 14.68 -12.65 -8.03
CA ASP A 124 15.50 -11.75 -8.83
C ASP A 124 15.21 -11.87 -10.34
N ILE A 125 14.15 -11.20 -10.84
CA ILE A 125 14.29 -10.78 -12.23
C ILE A 125 15.46 -9.82 -12.15
N ASP A 126 16.62 -10.29 -12.61
CA ASP A 126 17.75 -9.48 -12.98
C ASP A 126 17.19 -8.15 -13.50
N SER A 127 17.51 -7.04 -12.82
CA SER A 127 17.02 -5.72 -13.22
C SER A 127 17.18 -5.53 -14.71
N ASP A 128 18.27 -6.08 -15.23
CA ASP A 128 18.69 -5.97 -16.60
C ASP A 128 17.72 -6.75 -17.51
N GLN A 129 17.24 -7.93 -17.10
CA GLN A 129 16.27 -8.70 -17.88
C GLN A 129 14.87 -8.06 -17.89
N VAL A 130 14.42 -7.42 -16.79
CA VAL A 130 13.17 -6.62 -16.80
C VAL A 130 13.30 -5.53 -17.84
N PHE A 131 14.38 -4.77 -17.77
CA PHE A 131 14.59 -3.62 -18.64
C PHE A 131 14.76 -4.01 -20.11
N VAL A 132 15.46 -5.10 -20.42
CA VAL A 132 15.52 -5.68 -21.76
C VAL A 132 14.12 -6.01 -22.31
N GLU A 133 13.27 -6.62 -21.48
CA GLU A 133 11.90 -6.94 -21.88
C GLU A 133 11.05 -5.69 -22.07
N LEU A 134 11.18 -4.68 -21.20
CA LEU A 134 10.48 -3.41 -21.35
C LEU A 134 10.88 -2.68 -22.63
N GLU A 135 12.16 -2.67 -22.99
CA GLU A 135 12.65 -2.12 -24.26
C GLU A 135 12.05 -2.85 -25.46
N ARG A 136 11.83 -4.15 -25.34
CA ARG A 136 11.22 -4.94 -26.41
C ARG A 136 9.73 -4.61 -26.61
N ILE A 137 8.99 -4.32 -25.54
CA ILE A 137 7.51 -4.22 -25.58
C ILE A 137 6.96 -2.80 -25.50
N MET A 138 7.76 -1.81 -25.06
CA MET A 138 7.31 -0.42 -24.87
C MET A 138 8.41 0.62 -25.11
N SER A 139 9.33 0.36 -26.04
CA SER A 139 10.44 1.27 -26.41
C SER A 139 9.98 2.70 -26.72
N ASP A 140 8.81 2.87 -27.33
CA ASP A 140 8.23 4.18 -27.64
C ASP A 140 7.97 5.03 -26.39
N LEU A 141 7.38 4.42 -25.35
CA LEU A 141 7.13 5.09 -24.09
C LEU A 141 8.44 5.37 -23.35
N LEU A 142 9.35 4.39 -23.31
CA LEU A 142 10.63 4.57 -22.63
C LEU A 142 11.49 5.66 -23.28
N ALA A 143 11.45 5.78 -24.61
CA ALA A 143 12.16 6.84 -25.33
C ALA A 143 11.66 8.23 -24.95
N GLU A 144 10.35 8.42 -24.81
CA GLU A 144 9.77 9.69 -24.36
C GLU A 144 10.14 9.98 -22.90
N MET A 145 9.98 9.00 -22.01
CA MET A 145 10.34 9.14 -20.59
C MET A 145 11.83 9.48 -20.39
N ARG A 146 12.74 8.92 -21.20
CA ARG A 146 14.16 9.27 -21.19
C ARG A 146 14.39 10.72 -21.56
N LYS A 147 13.73 11.18 -22.63
CA LYS A 147 13.84 12.57 -23.07
C LYS A 147 13.36 13.51 -21.96
N ASP A 148 12.21 13.24 -21.37
CA ASP A 148 11.65 14.06 -20.30
C ASP A 148 12.55 14.13 -19.07
N LEU A 149 13.14 13.00 -18.66
CA LEU A 149 14.05 12.95 -17.51
C LEU A 149 15.43 13.53 -17.83
N SER A 150 15.85 13.56 -19.10
CA SER A 150 17.06 14.30 -19.50
C SER A 150 16.87 15.82 -19.38
N GLU A 151 15.65 16.31 -19.67
CA GLU A 151 15.29 17.73 -19.54
C GLU A 151 14.95 18.08 -18.08
N ASN A 152 14.41 17.13 -17.31
CA ASN A 152 13.97 17.31 -15.93
C ASN A 152 14.43 16.15 -15.01
N PRO A 153 15.73 16.07 -14.67
CA PRO A 153 16.33 14.96 -13.91
C PRO A 153 15.66 14.59 -12.58
N LEU A 154 15.05 15.57 -11.91
CA LEU A 154 14.44 15.40 -10.59
C LEU A 154 12.92 15.14 -10.65
N SER A 155 12.31 15.18 -11.84
CA SER A 155 10.90 14.89 -11.99
C SER A 155 10.61 13.42 -11.69
N ARG A 156 9.62 13.17 -10.84
CA ARG A 156 9.17 11.81 -10.50
C ARG A 156 7.69 11.61 -10.73
N GLU A 157 6.93 12.69 -10.83
CA GLU A 157 5.49 12.63 -10.97
C GLU A 157 5.10 12.82 -12.43
N PHE A 158 4.15 12.01 -12.89
CA PHE A 158 3.55 12.20 -14.20
C PHE A 158 2.06 11.93 -14.18
N VAL A 159 1.35 12.56 -15.11
CA VAL A 159 -0.07 12.35 -15.36
C VAL A 159 -0.30 11.76 -16.74
N VAL A 160 -1.43 11.07 -16.88
CA VAL A 160 -1.85 10.47 -18.15
C VAL A 160 -3.16 11.09 -18.59
N LEU A 161 -3.16 11.65 -19.80
CA LEU A 161 -4.27 12.44 -20.33
C LEU A 161 -4.75 11.92 -21.68
N LYS A 162 -5.96 12.33 -22.06
CA LYS A 162 -6.44 12.26 -23.44
C LYS A 162 -6.23 13.62 -24.11
N LYS A 163 -5.80 13.62 -25.37
CA LYS A 163 -5.70 14.86 -26.15
C LYS A 163 -7.08 15.53 -26.23
N GLY A 164 -7.11 16.83 -26.01
CA GLY A 164 -8.35 17.63 -25.96
C GLY A 164 -8.96 17.76 -24.56
N TRP A 165 -8.39 17.15 -23.53
CA TRP A 165 -8.76 17.45 -22.14
C TRP A 165 -8.07 18.73 -21.67
N SER A 166 -8.83 19.64 -21.06
CA SER A 166 -8.27 20.79 -20.34
C SER A 166 -7.73 20.32 -19.01
N TYR A 167 -6.40 20.37 -18.86
CA TYR A 167 -5.70 20.03 -17.63
C TYR A 167 -4.90 21.25 -17.16
N TRP A 168 -5.21 21.72 -15.95
CA TRP A 168 -4.48 22.80 -15.30
C TRP A 168 -3.27 22.20 -14.57
N ALA A 169 -2.17 22.03 -15.30
CA ALA A 169 -0.95 21.46 -14.75
C ALA A 169 -0.43 22.33 -13.60
N SER A 170 0.08 21.68 -12.54
CA SER A 170 0.78 22.37 -11.45
C SER A 170 2.18 22.87 -11.87
N GLY A 171 2.66 22.42 -13.03
CA GLY A 171 3.91 22.84 -13.66
C GLY A 171 5.11 21.94 -13.39
N HIS A 172 4.96 20.90 -12.56
CA HIS A 172 6.05 20.02 -12.13
C HIS A 172 5.89 18.55 -12.58
N GLU A 173 4.81 18.25 -13.28
CA GLU A 173 4.43 16.89 -13.66
C GLU A 173 4.81 16.63 -15.12
N LEU A 174 5.39 15.47 -15.40
CA LEU A 174 5.49 15.00 -16.78
C LEU A 174 4.09 14.62 -17.29
N VAL A 175 3.87 14.65 -18.60
CA VAL A 175 2.54 14.42 -19.18
C VAL A 175 2.65 13.47 -20.36
N TYR A 176 1.97 12.32 -20.26
CA TYR A 176 1.88 11.34 -21.34
C TYR A 176 0.44 11.23 -21.85
N TYR A 177 0.26 11.05 -23.16
CA TYR A 177 -1.06 10.97 -23.78
C TYR A 177 -1.41 9.57 -24.27
N PHE A 178 -2.67 9.16 -24.08
CA PHE A 178 -3.17 7.89 -24.62
C PHE A 178 -3.04 7.78 -26.13
N GLU A 179 -3.09 8.91 -26.83
CA GLU A 179 -3.00 9.00 -28.28
C GLU A 179 -1.58 8.86 -28.82
N ASP A 180 -0.55 9.15 -28.00
CA ASP A 180 0.86 9.08 -28.42
C ASP A 180 1.45 7.69 -28.21
N HIS A 181 0.90 6.91 -27.26
CA HIS A 181 1.38 5.57 -26.95
C HIS A 181 0.29 4.51 -27.09
N PRO A 182 0.41 3.61 -28.08
CA PRO A 182 -0.49 2.46 -28.20
C PRO A 182 -0.52 1.65 -26.92
N GLN A 183 -1.73 1.33 -26.45
CA GLN A 183 -1.94 0.54 -25.23
C GLN A 183 -1.28 1.14 -23.96
N LEU A 184 -1.17 2.47 -23.86
CA LEU A 184 -0.54 3.13 -22.71
C LEU A 184 -1.01 2.59 -21.36
N GLY A 185 -2.33 2.39 -21.19
CA GLY A 185 -2.88 1.81 -19.96
C GLY A 185 -2.33 0.41 -19.61
N ASN A 186 -2.09 -0.44 -20.61
CA ASN A 186 -1.49 -1.76 -20.41
C ASN A 186 0.00 -1.67 -20.12
N LYS A 187 0.73 -0.76 -20.79
CA LYS A 187 2.15 -0.49 -20.52
C LYS A 187 2.35 -0.04 -19.07
N LEU A 188 1.54 0.91 -18.60
CA LEU A 188 1.56 1.39 -17.22
C LEU A 188 1.19 0.28 -16.22
N ARG A 189 0.25 -0.60 -16.55
CA ARG A 189 -0.08 -1.77 -15.73
C ARG A 189 1.15 -2.68 -15.53
N ILE A 190 1.95 -2.90 -16.57
CA ILE A 190 3.18 -3.69 -16.48
C ILE A 190 4.20 -2.99 -15.56
N LEU A 191 4.41 -1.68 -15.74
CA LEU A 191 5.31 -0.90 -14.88
C LEU A 191 4.88 -0.91 -13.40
N LEU A 192 3.58 -0.83 -13.12
CA LEU A 192 3.02 -0.96 -11.77
C LEU A 192 3.30 -2.34 -11.16
N ASN A 193 3.12 -3.42 -11.95
CA ASN A 193 3.35 -4.79 -11.49
C ASN A 193 4.83 -5.03 -11.14
N HIS A 194 5.76 -4.40 -11.87
CA HIS A 194 7.19 -4.45 -11.56
C HIS A 194 7.62 -3.47 -10.46
N GLY A 195 6.70 -2.65 -9.93
CA GLY A 195 7.01 -1.64 -8.91
C GLY A 195 7.89 -0.49 -9.43
N LEU A 196 7.96 -0.29 -10.74
CA LEU A 196 8.76 0.77 -11.37
C LEU A 196 8.07 2.13 -11.30
N ILE A 197 6.73 2.12 -11.21
CA ILE A 197 5.89 3.29 -10.92
C ILE A 197 4.89 2.95 -9.81
N ARG A 198 4.35 3.98 -9.14
CA ARG A 198 3.29 3.87 -8.12
C ARG A 198 2.13 4.77 -8.47
N ASP A 199 0.90 4.27 -8.33
CA ASP A 199 -0.32 5.07 -8.49
C ASP A 199 -0.51 5.99 -7.28
N VAL A 200 -0.67 7.29 -7.53
CA VAL A 200 -0.92 8.34 -6.52
C VAL A 200 -2.13 9.20 -6.91
N THR A 201 -3.02 8.63 -7.73
CA THR A 201 -4.24 9.29 -8.21
C THR A 201 -5.13 9.70 -7.03
N HIS A 202 -5.40 11.00 -6.93
CA HIS A 202 -6.28 11.60 -5.92
C HIS A 202 -7.37 12.48 -6.54
N THR A 203 -7.37 12.62 -7.88
CA THR A 203 -8.40 13.28 -8.69
C THR A 203 -8.91 12.33 -9.76
N ASN A 204 -9.67 12.83 -10.74
CA ASN A 204 -10.11 12.07 -11.91
C ASN A 204 -9.03 11.89 -12.99
N VAL A 205 -7.82 12.42 -12.77
CA VAL A 205 -6.68 12.28 -13.67
C VAL A 205 -5.71 11.25 -13.11
N SER A 206 -5.42 10.21 -13.90
CA SER A 206 -4.45 9.17 -13.51
C SER A 206 -3.08 9.78 -13.30
N ARG A 207 -2.50 9.55 -12.11
CA ARG A 207 -1.24 10.14 -11.66
C ARG A 207 -0.33 9.08 -11.06
N TYR A 208 0.94 9.14 -11.42
CA TYR A 208 1.92 8.14 -11.03
C TYR A 208 3.23 8.76 -10.58
N VAL A 209 3.96 8.05 -9.71
CA VAL A 209 5.31 8.40 -9.26
C VAL A 209 6.30 7.33 -9.72
N ILE A 210 7.35 7.75 -10.42
CA ILE A 210 8.48 6.95 -10.87
C ILE A 210 9.35 6.56 -9.66
N SER A 211 9.74 5.29 -9.57
CA SER A 211 10.69 4.81 -8.56
C SER A 211 12.12 5.23 -8.88
N GLU A 212 12.98 5.39 -7.87
CA GLU A 212 14.39 5.76 -8.09
C GLU A 212 15.13 4.77 -9.01
N LYS A 213 14.89 3.48 -8.84
CA LYS A 213 15.45 2.43 -9.72
C LYS A 213 15.07 2.65 -11.18
N PHE A 214 13.83 3.06 -11.45
CA PHE A 214 13.38 3.27 -12.82
C PHE A 214 13.90 4.60 -13.39
N ALA A 215 13.95 5.65 -12.59
CA ALA A 215 14.53 6.93 -12.99
C ALA A 215 16.03 6.79 -13.33
N GLU A 216 16.79 6.06 -12.52
CA GLU A 216 18.20 5.75 -12.78
C GLU A 216 18.37 4.99 -14.11
N TYR A 217 17.55 3.96 -14.36
CA TYR A 217 17.56 3.23 -15.62
C TYR A 217 17.21 4.09 -16.84
N LEU A 218 16.27 5.04 -16.68
CA LEU A 218 15.91 6.00 -17.72
C LEU A 218 16.96 7.11 -17.91
N GLY A 219 18.08 7.07 -17.20
CA GLY A 219 19.19 8.00 -17.38
C GLY A 219 19.01 9.34 -16.66
N ALA A 220 18.13 9.43 -15.65
CA ALA A 220 17.88 10.68 -14.93
C ALA A 220 19.14 11.29 -14.29
N TYR A 221 20.20 10.49 -14.05
CA TYR A 221 21.46 10.94 -13.45
C TYR A 221 22.67 10.80 -14.39
N GLY A 222 22.46 10.35 -15.62
CA GLY A 222 23.52 10.20 -16.62
C GLY A 222 23.64 11.47 -17.46
N GLY A 223 24.75 12.20 -17.29
CA GLY A 223 25.19 13.26 -18.21
C GLY A 223 25.93 12.70 -19.41
#